data_AF-A0A2D5H0S9-F1
#
_entry.id   AF-A0A2D5H0S9-F1
#
_cell.length_a   1.000
_cell.length_b   1.000
_cell.length_c   1.000
_cell.angle_alpha   90.00
_cell.angle_beta   90.00
_cell.angle_gamma   90.00
#
_symmetry.space_group_name_H-M   'P 1'
#
loop_
_entity.id
_entity.type
_entity.pdbx_description
1 polymer ?
#
loop_
_entity_poly.entity_id
_entity_poly.type
_entity_poly.pdbx_seq_one_letter_code
_entity_poly.pdbx_strand_id
1 'polypeptide(L)'
;MYGSQVPRTVCSCLAVLTSLVLSTPVTSYGAPVSAEKPAAHKIDFEKSVRPLFVKHCQDCHGPDAREGGLRLTSRKNILLRNDSGEPAIIPGNSKESLLLHRVSSRDESEQMPPAEVGARLTQQEIQTLKQWIDAGADWPTESEEPKHWAYIPPVKSPLPEVNSSFRINNAIDAFVAEKLSQQEPPLAQSPPASPARLLRRVSLDLVGLPPSPEDVIAFEINPSPAAYEKYVDKLLKSPRYGEKWARQWLDLARYADSNGF
;
A
#
# COMPACT_ATOMS: atom_id res chain seq x y z
N MET A 1 -14.42 76.11 -35.33
CA MET A 1 -13.47 76.54 -34.27
C MET A 1 -12.29 75.58 -34.34
N TYR A 2 -11.25 75.94 -35.11
CA TYR A 2 -9.92 76.41 -34.62
C TYR A 2 -9.21 75.37 -33.75
N GLY A 3 -8.02 74.82 -34.05
CA GLY A 3 -7.00 75.02 -35.10
C GLY A 3 -6.14 73.74 -35.22
N SER A 4 -5.50 73.41 -36.36
CA SER A 4 -4.15 73.83 -36.79
C SER A 4 -3.09 73.68 -35.68
N GLN A 5 -1.98 72.91 -35.78
CA GLN A 5 -0.97 72.88 -36.84
C GLN A 5 -0.06 71.61 -36.82
N VAL A 6 0.53 71.30 -37.99
CA VAL A 6 1.62 70.33 -38.30
C VAL A 6 3.00 71.05 -38.13
N PRO A 7 4.20 70.56 -38.55
CA PRO A 7 4.84 69.22 -38.66
C PRO A 7 6.26 69.18 -38.04
N ARG A 8 6.96 68.04 -38.08
CA ARG A 8 8.42 68.02 -38.37
C ARG A 8 8.83 66.82 -39.22
N THR A 9 9.25 67.14 -40.43
CA THR A 9 10.03 66.35 -41.39
C THR A 9 11.49 66.17 -40.92
N VAL A 10 12.18 65.18 -41.50
CA VAL A 10 13.59 65.13 -41.99
C VAL A 10 14.01 63.64 -41.99
N CYS A 11 13.99 62.97 -43.15
CA CYS A 11 15.13 62.78 -44.07
C CYS A 11 16.13 61.73 -43.57
N SER A 12 16.24 60.58 -44.25
CA SER A 12 17.52 60.10 -44.80
C SER A 12 17.41 58.75 -45.52
N CYS A 13 17.87 58.79 -46.77
CA CYS A 13 18.73 57.82 -47.44
C CYS A 13 18.27 56.36 -47.55
N LEU A 14 17.77 56.03 -48.74
CA LEU A 14 17.98 54.72 -49.36
C LEU A 14 19.50 54.42 -49.44
N ALA A 15 19.92 53.33 -48.84
CA ALA A 15 21.15 52.63 -49.20
C ALA A 15 20.76 51.20 -49.60
N VAL A 16 20.87 50.92 -50.91
CA VAL A 16 20.83 49.56 -51.44
C VAL A 16 22.15 48.90 -51.06
N LEU A 17 22.10 47.93 -50.15
CA LEU A 17 23.22 47.04 -49.84
C LEU A 17 22.76 45.60 -50.07
N THR A 18 23.23 45.04 -51.17
CA THR A 18 23.23 43.62 -51.48
C THR A 18 24.05 42.88 -50.42
N SER A 19 23.39 42.20 -49.49
CA SER A 19 24.04 41.36 -48.48
C SER A 19 23.84 39.88 -48.79
N LEU A 20 24.98 39.25 -49.05
CA LEU A 20 25.22 37.83 -49.24
C LEU A 20 24.64 37.01 -48.08
N VAL A 21 23.74 36.07 -48.37
CA VAL A 21 23.14 35.18 -47.37
C VAL A 21 24.17 34.10 -47.00
N LEU A 22 24.92 34.30 -45.92
CA LEU A 22 25.66 33.21 -45.28
C LEU A 22 24.69 32.38 -44.44
N SER A 23 24.34 31.20 -44.95
CA SER A 23 23.63 30.17 -44.18
C SER A 23 24.54 29.63 -43.10
N THR A 24 24.35 30.07 -41.86
CA THR A 24 24.96 29.43 -40.69
C THR A 24 24.10 28.23 -40.29
N PRO A 25 24.64 27.00 -40.23
CA PRO A 25 23.90 25.87 -39.71
C PRO A 25 23.59 26.12 -38.23
N VAL A 26 22.31 26.20 -37.89
CA VAL A 26 21.85 26.19 -36.50
C VAL A 26 22.06 24.78 -35.97
N THR A 27 23.22 24.51 -35.40
CA THR A 27 23.44 23.31 -34.58
C THR A 27 22.67 23.49 -33.28
N SER A 28 21.45 22.95 -33.26
CA SER A 28 20.67 22.78 -32.04
C SER A 28 21.45 21.91 -31.06
N TYR A 29 22.12 22.55 -30.10
CA TYR A 29 22.68 21.88 -28.93
C TYR A 29 21.49 21.43 -28.06
N GLY A 30 20.98 20.23 -28.35
CA GLY A 30 20.04 19.56 -27.46
C GLY A 30 20.76 19.30 -26.14
N ALA A 31 20.35 19.99 -25.08
CA ALA A 31 20.76 19.64 -23.74
C ALA A 31 20.48 18.14 -23.52
N PRO A 32 21.41 17.37 -22.93
CA PRO A 32 21.11 15.99 -22.59
C PRO A 32 19.93 16.00 -21.62
N VAL A 33 18.79 15.50 -22.09
CA VAL A 33 17.68 15.14 -21.23
C VAL A 33 18.25 14.10 -20.28
N SER A 34 18.52 14.52 -19.05
CA SER A 34 18.82 13.58 -17.97
C SER A 34 17.58 12.71 -17.87
N ALA A 35 17.70 11.46 -18.31
CA ALA A 35 16.68 10.46 -18.08
C ALA A 35 16.58 10.32 -16.56
N GLU A 36 15.57 10.99 -15.98
CA GLU A 36 15.24 10.83 -14.59
C GLU A 36 14.96 9.35 -14.37
N LYS A 37 15.89 8.69 -13.67
CA LYS A 37 15.80 7.28 -13.32
C LYS A 37 14.42 7.11 -12.67
N PRO A 38 13.53 6.27 -13.22
CA PRO A 38 12.18 6.15 -12.69
C PRO A 38 12.31 5.89 -11.20
N ALA A 39 11.64 6.72 -10.40
CA ALA A 39 11.62 6.58 -8.95
C ALA A 39 11.27 5.12 -8.65
N ALA A 40 12.26 4.38 -8.15
CA ALA A 40 12.09 2.97 -7.85
C ALA A 40 10.87 2.86 -6.95
N HIS A 41 9.91 2.01 -7.34
CA HIS A 41 8.72 1.76 -6.53
C HIS A 41 9.19 1.45 -5.11
N LYS A 42 8.85 2.33 -4.15
CA LYS A 42 9.38 2.23 -2.79
C LYS A 42 8.85 0.93 -2.20
N ILE A 43 9.73 -0.06 -2.01
CA ILE A 43 9.36 -1.34 -1.42
C ILE A 43 8.91 -1.08 0.02
N ASP A 44 7.67 -1.44 0.33
CA ASP A 44 7.12 -1.37 1.70
C ASP A 44 7.72 -2.53 2.51
N PHE A 45 8.64 -2.19 3.42
CA PHE A 45 9.32 -3.18 4.25
C PHE A 45 8.34 -4.09 5.01
N GLU A 46 7.28 -3.54 5.58
CA GLU A 46 6.33 -4.30 6.41
C GLU A 46 5.51 -5.31 5.60
N LYS A 47 5.15 -4.93 4.37
CA LYS A 47 4.34 -5.79 3.49
C LYS A 47 5.17 -6.77 2.67
N SER A 48 6.37 -6.38 2.26
CA SER A 48 7.14 -7.10 1.25
C SER A 48 8.41 -7.77 1.78
N VAL A 49 9.04 -7.24 2.84
CA VAL A 49 10.35 -7.74 3.32
C VAL A 49 10.21 -8.45 4.67
N ARG A 50 9.51 -7.87 5.64
CA ARG A 50 9.31 -8.47 6.97
C ARG A 50 8.74 -9.88 6.90
N PRO A 51 7.72 -10.19 6.06
CA PRO A 51 7.21 -11.56 5.96
C PRO A 51 8.27 -12.56 5.48
N LEU A 52 9.21 -12.12 4.64
CA LEU A 52 10.31 -12.97 4.16
C LEU A 52 11.28 -13.27 5.30
N PHE A 53 11.65 -12.27 6.10
CA PHE A 53 12.52 -12.47 7.27
C PHE A 53 11.89 -13.35 8.33
N VAL A 54 10.62 -13.12 8.66
CA VAL A 54 9.87 -13.96 9.61
C VAL A 54 9.83 -15.41 9.13
N LYS A 55 9.50 -15.63 7.85
CA LYS A 55 9.32 -16.97 7.28
C LYS A 55 10.62 -17.74 7.06
N HIS A 56 11.69 -17.06 6.64
CA HIS A 56 12.90 -17.74 6.14
C HIS A 56 14.14 -17.52 7.01
N CYS A 57 14.13 -16.62 7.98
CA CYS A 57 15.37 -16.20 8.65
C CYS A 57 15.29 -16.14 10.17
N GLN A 58 14.14 -15.77 10.74
CA GLN A 58 14.05 -15.46 12.18
C GLN A 58 14.05 -16.68 13.10
N ASP A 59 13.93 -17.89 12.56
CA ASP A 59 14.11 -19.11 13.37
C ASP A 59 15.55 -19.20 13.92
N CYS A 60 16.56 -18.83 13.12
CA CYS A 60 17.98 -18.84 13.50
C CYS A 60 18.57 -17.44 13.77
N HIS A 61 17.94 -16.38 13.25
CA HIS A 61 18.39 -14.98 13.35
C HIS A 61 17.32 -14.05 13.93
N GLY A 62 16.44 -14.55 14.79
CA GLY A 62 15.32 -13.80 15.37
C GLY A 62 15.61 -13.15 16.72
N PRO A 63 14.57 -12.83 17.51
CA PRO A 63 14.74 -12.35 18.87
C PRO A 63 15.53 -13.36 19.71
N ASP A 64 15.16 -14.62 19.71
CA ASP A 64 15.78 -15.58 20.65
C ASP A 64 16.98 -16.33 20.07
N ALA A 65 17.34 -16.06 18.81
CA ALA A 65 18.41 -16.74 18.08
C ALA A 65 19.34 -15.76 17.35
N ARG A 66 20.65 -16.01 17.43
CA ARG A 66 21.69 -15.14 16.86
C ARG A 66 22.83 -15.95 16.24
N GLU A 67 22.50 -16.82 15.31
CA GLU A 67 23.51 -17.61 14.61
C GLU A 67 24.44 -16.72 13.78
N GLY A 68 25.73 -17.08 13.76
CA GLY A 68 26.79 -16.31 13.09
C GLY A 68 26.89 -14.85 13.56
N GLY A 69 26.40 -14.53 14.76
CA GLY A 69 26.41 -13.19 15.30
C GLY A 69 25.38 -12.23 14.67
N LEU A 70 24.48 -12.73 13.82
CA LEU A 70 23.48 -11.93 13.09
C LEU A 70 22.09 -12.01 13.72
N ARG A 71 21.41 -10.86 13.82
CA ARG A 71 20.00 -10.74 14.22
C ARG A 71 19.23 -9.91 13.20
N LEU A 72 18.14 -10.43 12.64
CA LEU A 72 17.32 -9.84 11.58
C LEU A 72 16.01 -9.25 12.13
N THR A 73 16.11 -8.58 13.29
CA THR A 73 14.97 -7.97 13.99
C THR A 73 14.94 -6.44 13.90
N SER A 74 16.06 -5.81 13.56
CA SER A 74 16.17 -4.35 13.48
C SER A 74 17.17 -3.89 12.42
N ARG A 75 16.99 -2.64 11.95
CA ARG A 75 17.94 -1.99 11.03
C ARG A 75 19.35 -1.95 11.60
N LYS A 76 19.49 -1.65 12.88
CA LYS A 76 20.79 -1.60 13.54
C LYS A 76 21.49 -2.96 13.45
N ASN A 77 20.79 -4.04 13.79
CA ASN A 77 21.40 -5.36 13.90
C ASN A 77 21.84 -5.95 12.55
N ILE A 78 21.10 -5.67 11.47
CA ILE A 78 21.44 -6.15 10.13
C ILE A 78 22.63 -5.40 9.48
N LEU A 79 22.93 -4.20 9.98
CA LEU A 79 24.05 -3.37 9.53
C LEU A 79 25.33 -3.57 10.36
N LEU A 80 25.25 -4.27 11.49
CA LEU A 80 26.42 -4.63 12.28
C LEU A 80 27.22 -5.74 11.60
N ARG A 81 28.54 -5.72 11.81
CA ARG A 81 29.41 -6.82 11.37
C ARG A 81 29.05 -8.09 12.16
N ASN A 82 28.87 -9.18 11.44
CA ASN A 82 28.60 -10.50 12.00
C ASN A 82 29.92 -11.25 12.28
N ASP A 83 29.87 -12.53 12.63
CA ASP A 83 31.07 -13.32 12.95
C ASP A 83 32.00 -13.51 11.74
N SER A 84 31.49 -13.34 10.51
CA SER A 84 32.30 -13.31 9.28
C SER A 84 33.01 -11.95 9.08
N GLY A 85 32.77 -10.96 9.93
CA GLY A 85 33.37 -9.63 9.84
C GLY A 85 32.72 -8.74 8.77
N GLU A 86 31.56 -9.08 8.24
CA GLU A 86 30.85 -8.30 7.23
C GLU A 86 29.43 -7.98 7.70
N PRO A 87 28.84 -6.84 7.30
CA PRO A 87 27.43 -6.61 7.54
C PRO A 87 26.61 -7.56 6.66
N ALA A 88 25.45 -7.99 7.16
CA ALA A 88 24.56 -8.84 6.35
C ALA A 88 24.04 -8.06 5.12
N ILE A 89 23.87 -6.75 5.24
CA ILE A 89 23.40 -5.88 4.16
C ILE A 89 24.25 -4.62 4.06
N ILE A 90 24.51 -4.21 2.83
CA ILE A 90 25.08 -2.92 2.46
C ILE A 90 23.98 -2.09 1.76
N PRO A 91 23.37 -1.10 2.42
CA PRO A 91 22.35 -0.25 1.82
C PRO A 91 22.81 0.37 0.50
N GLY A 92 21.99 0.24 -0.54
CA GLY A 92 22.28 0.73 -1.89
C GLY A 92 23.19 -0.17 -2.72
N ASN A 93 23.67 -1.30 -2.17
CA ASN A 93 24.51 -2.24 -2.90
C ASN A 93 24.14 -3.69 -2.57
N SER A 94 23.10 -4.20 -3.26
CA SER A 94 22.67 -5.59 -3.08
C SER A 94 23.74 -6.59 -3.52
N LYS A 95 24.60 -6.23 -4.47
CA LYS A 95 25.58 -7.13 -5.08
C LYS A 95 26.66 -7.55 -4.09
N GLU A 96 27.07 -6.65 -3.20
CA GLU A 96 28.09 -6.90 -2.17
C GLU A 96 27.45 -7.23 -0.80
N SER A 97 26.13 -7.39 -0.75
CA SER A 97 25.42 -7.73 0.50
C SER A 97 25.46 -9.23 0.74
N LEU A 98 26.10 -9.66 1.83
CA LEU A 98 26.25 -11.07 2.19
C LEU A 98 24.91 -11.81 2.25
N LEU A 99 23.84 -11.17 2.70
CA LEU A 99 22.50 -11.76 2.74
C LEU A 99 22.07 -12.26 1.36
N LEU A 100 22.28 -11.48 0.29
CA LEU A 100 21.91 -11.93 -1.06
C LEU A 100 22.78 -13.06 -1.59
N HIS A 101 24.06 -13.07 -1.25
CA HIS A 101 24.95 -14.19 -1.59
C HIS A 101 24.45 -15.48 -0.96
N ARG A 102 24.10 -15.44 0.34
CA ARG A 102 23.62 -16.61 1.10
C ARG A 102 22.27 -17.13 0.59
N VAL A 103 21.28 -16.25 0.38
CA VAL A 103 19.95 -16.71 -0.08
C VAL A 103 19.94 -17.14 -1.56
N SER A 104 20.93 -16.71 -2.34
CA SER A 104 21.08 -17.12 -3.75
C SER A 104 22.01 -18.32 -3.94
N SER A 105 22.84 -18.67 -2.94
CA SER A 105 23.86 -19.71 -3.07
C SER A 105 23.26 -21.09 -3.35
N ARG A 106 23.91 -21.86 -4.21
CA ARG A 106 23.57 -23.26 -4.53
C ARG A 106 24.39 -24.26 -3.73
N ASP A 107 25.38 -23.79 -3.00
CA ASP A 107 26.18 -24.60 -2.09
C ASP A 107 25.37 -24.85 -0.80
N GLU A 108 25.17 -26.12 -0.45
CA GLU A 108 24.41 -26.52 0.74
C GLU A 108 25.04 -26.02 2.04
N SER A 109 26.36 -25.83 2.07
CA SER A 109 27.08 -25.31 3.24
C SER A 109 26.98 -23.80 3.41
N GLU A 110 26.56 -23.08 2.37
CA GLU A 110 26.45 -21.62 2.40
C GLU A 110 25.03 -21.10 2.26
N GLN A 111 24.13 -21.89 1.68
CA GLN A 111 22.75 -21.52 1.40
C GLN A 111 22.01 -21.12 2.68
N MET A 112 21.24 -20.03 2.59
CA MET A 112 20.25 -19.67 3.61
C MET A 112 18.83 -19.64 3.03
N PRO A 113 17.82 -20.16 3.74
CA PRO A 113 17.95 -20.98 4.95
C PRO A 113 18.66 -22.33 4.66
N PRO A 114 19.27 -22.97 5.68
CA PRO A 114 19.81 -24.32 5.54
C PRO A 114 18.72 -25.30 5.08
N ALA A 115 19.09 -26.27 4.26
CA ALA A 115 18.13 -27.16 3.59
C ALA A 115 17.31 -28.00 4.57
N GLU A 116 17.88 -28.30 5.74
CA GLU A 116 17.26 -29.03 6.85
C GLU A 116 16.29 -28.17 7.68
N VAL A 117 16.41 -26.83 7.63
CA VAL A 117 15.57 -25.91 8.39
C VAL A 117 14.40 -25.39 7.54
N GLY A 118 14.66 -24.99 6.29
CA GLY A 118 13.66 -24.30 5.51
C GLY A 118 13.84 -24.37 3.99
N ALA A 119 12.73 -24.12 3.28
CA ALA A 119 12.75 -24.02 1.83
C ALA A 119 13.48 -22.74 1.38
N ARG A 120 14.18 -22.87 0.25
CA ARG A 120 14.82 -21.74 -0.45
C ARG A 120 13.81 -20.68 -0.82
N LEU A 121 14.27 -19.43 -0.83
CA LEU A 121 13.51 -18.32 -1.38
C LEU A 121 13.31 -18.52 -2.89
N THR A 122 12.12 -18.15 -3.36
CA THR A 122 11.81 -18.06 -4.79
C THR A 122 12.55 -16.89 -5.43
N GLN A 123 12.67 -16.90 -6.76
CA GLN A 123 13.33 -15.80 -7.48
C GLN A 123 12.65 -14.45 -7.25
N GLN A 124 11.33 -14.44 -7.08
CA GLN A 124 10.59 -13.21 -6.81
C GLN A 124 10.86 -12.67 -5.40
N GLU A 125 10.99 -13.55 -4.40
CA GLU A 125 11.35 -13.16 -3.03
C GLU A 125 12.79 -12.61 -2.98
N ILE A 126 13.75 -13.28 -3.65
CA ILE A 126 15.13 -12.79 -3.77
C ILE A 126 15.16 -11.42 -4.48
N GLN A 127 14.39 -11.27 -5.56
CA GLN A 127 14.31 -10.00 -6.29
C GLN A 127 13.71 -8.87 -5.42
N THR A 128 12.74 -9.19 -4.56
CA THR A 128 12.15 -8.24 -3.60
C THR A 128 13.20 -7.76 -2.60
N LEU A 129 13.97 -8.68 -2.02
CA LEU A 129 15.09 -8.35 -1.13
C LEU A 129 16.15 -7.50 -1.84
N LYS A 130 16.48 -7.85 -3.08
CA LYS A 130 17.43 -7.11 -3.91
C LYS A 130 17.00 -5.67 -4.13
N GLN A 131 15.77 -5.47 -4.58
CA GLN A 131 15.22 -4.13 -4.84
C GLN A 131 15.17 -3.29 -3.58
N TRP A 132 14.78 -3.89 -2.46
CA TRP A 132 14.77 -3.19 -1.17
C TRP A 132 16.16 -2.77 -0.73
N ILE A 133 17.17 -3.64 -0.84
CA ILE A 133 18.57 -3.30 -0.50
C ILE A 133 19.08 -2.18 -1.40
N ASP A 134 18.90 -2.30 -2.71
CA ASP A 134 19.33 -1.29 -3.69
C ASP A 134 18.62 0.06 -3.49
N ALA A 135 17.41 0.05 -2.91
CA ALA A 135 16.66 1.26 -2.53
C ALA A 135 17.12 1.88 -1.19
N GLY A 136 18.20 1.40 -0.59
CA GLY A 136 18.74 1.91 0.68
C GLY A 136 18.32 1.11 1.91
N ALA A 137 17.74 -0.07 1.70
CA ALA A 137 17.30 -1.00 2.74
C ALA A 137 16.41 -0.33 3.79
N ASP A 138 15.52 0.59 3.38
CA ASP A 138 14.70 1.43 4.27
C ASP A 138 13.95 0.56 5.30
N TRP A 139 14.07 0.91 6.58
CA TRP A 139 13.43 0.19 7.69
C TRP A 139 12.58 1.19 8.47
N PRO A 140 11.30 0.91 8.72
CA PRO A 140 10.34 1.91 9.24
C PRO A 140 10.68 2.43 10.64
N THR A 141 11.55 1.74 11.39
CA THR A 141 12.02 2.14 12.72
C THR A 141 13.50 1.89 12.93
N GLU A 142 14.20 2.88 13.49
CA GLU A 142 15.57 2.71 14.01
C GLU A 142 15.60 1.98 15.37
N SER A 143 14.45 1.90 16.04
CA SER A 143 14.26 1.13 17.28
C SER A 143 14.17 -0.37 16.98
N GLU A 144 14.65 -1.19 17.92
CA GLU A 144 14.60 -2.66 17.83
C GLU A 144 13.17 -3.21 17.74
N GLU A 145 12.19 -2.41 18.18
CA GLU A 145 10.77 -2.74 18.07
C GLU A 145 10.06 -1.73 17.14
N PRO A 146 9.25 -2.21 16.17
CA PRO A 146 8.39 -1.34 15.40
C PRO A 146 7.42 -0.63 16.34
N LYS A 147 7.17 0.67 16.12
CA LYS A 147 6.09 1.36 16.83
C LYS A 147 4.78 0.64 16.53
N HIS A 148 4.09 0.18 17.57
CA HIS A 148 2.79 -0.47 17.43
C HIS A 148 1.85 0.46 16.64
N TRP A 149 1.05 -0.10 15.71
CA TRP A 149 0.21 0.65 14.79
C TRP A 149 -0.71 1.67 15.48
N ALA A 150 -1.14 1.38 16.71
CA ALA A 150 -1.96 2.25 17.55
C ALA A 150 -1.27 3.57 17.96
N TYR A 151 0.06 3.63 17.91
CA TYR A 151 0.87 4.82 18.24
C TYR A 151 1.39 5.56 17.01
N ILE A 152 0.99 5.14 15.81
CA ILE A 152 1.32 5.81 14.55
C ILE A 152 0.08 6.61 14.14
N PRO A 153 0.18 7.95 13.99
CA PRO A 153 -0.95 8.74 13.53
C PRO A 153 -1.46 8.22 12.17
N PRO A 154 -2.77 7.94 12.04
CA PRO A 154 -3.31 7.48 10.77
C PRO A 154 -3.20 8.59 9.71
N VAL A 155 -2.68 8.23 8.54
CA VAL A 155 -2.58 9.13 7.39
C VAL A 155 -3.68 8.77 6.40
N LYS A 156 -4.39 9.79 5.89
CA LYS A 156 -5.46 9.58 4.91
C LYS A 156 -4.85 9.19 3.57
N SER A 157 -5.09 7.96 3.13
CA SER A 157 -4.70 7.50 1.79
C SER A 157 -5.51 8.22 0.70
N PRO A 158 -4.91 8.51 -0.47
CA PRO A 158 -5.66 8.95 -1.63
C PRO A 158 -6.62 7.83 -2.08
N LEU A 159 -7.74 8.22 -2.67
CA LEU A 159 -8.67 7.26 -3.26
C LEU A 159 -8.07 6.69 -4.55
N PRO A 160 -8.18 5.37 -4.80
CA PRO A 160 -7.71 4.78 -6.05
C PRO A 160 -8.47 5.35 -7.26
N GLU A 161 -7.75 5.62 -8.33
CA GLU A 161 -8.34 5.95 -9.63
C GLU A 161 -8.71 4.66 -10.35
N VAL A 162 -9.99 4.27 -10.26
CA VAL A 162 -10.46 3.02 -10.86
C VAL A 162 -11.34 3.32 -12.08
N ASN A 163 -10.79 3.18 -13.28
CA ASN A 163 -11.54 3.22 -14.54
C ASN A 163 -12.32 1.92 -14.71
N SER A 164 -13.48 1.83 -14.08
CA SER A 164 -14.17 0.54 -13.98
C SER A 164 -15.69 0.67 -14.03
N SER A 165 -16.35 -0.38 -14.51
CA SER A 165 -17.82 -0.51 -14.54
C SER A 165 -18.44 -0.77 -13.16
N PHE A 166 -17.66 -0.62 -12.10
CA PHE A 166 -18.07 -0.91 -10.73
C PHE A 166 -18.91 0.26 -10.20
N ARG A 167 -19.88 -0.07 -9.36
CA ARG A 167 -20.66 0.94 -8.64
C ARG A 167 -19.85 1.43 -7.46
N ILE A 168 -19.56 2.73 -7.45
CA ILE A 168 -18.82 3.42 -6.39
C ILE A 168 -19.79 4.36 -5.68
N ASN A 169 -20.33 3.94 -4.53
CA ASN A 169 -21.26 4.75 -3.74
C ASN A 169 -20.53 5.52 -2.62
N ASN A 170 -19.36 5.04 -2.20
CA ASN A 170 -18.56 5.65 -1.14
C ASN A 170 -17.06 5.36 -1.37
N ALA A 171 -16.21 5.95 -0.52
CA ALA A 171 -14.75 5.81 -0.59
C ALA A 171 -14.25 4.36 -0.47
N ILE A 172 -14.92 3.51 0.32
CA ILE A 172 -14.56 2.10 0.51
C ILE A 172 -14.77 1.33 -0.80
N ASP A 173 -15.86 1.62 -1.52
CA ASP A 173 -16.17 0.96 -2.79
C ASP A 173 -15.04 1.16 -3.83
N ALA A 174 -14.33 2.28 -3.81
CA ALA A 174 -13.18 2.54 -4.70
C ALA A 174 -12.01 1.58 -4.43
N PHE A 175 -11.67 1.35 -3.15
CA PHE A 175 -10.66 0.37 -2.77
C PHE A 175 -11.08 -1.06 -3.10
N VAL A 176 -12.36 -1.39 -2.93
CA VAL A 176 -12.90 -2.70 -3.31
C VAL A 176 -12.82 -2.89 -4.83
N ALA A 177 -13.20 -1.88 -5.62
CA ALA A 177 -13.15 -1.93 -7.07
C ALA A 177 -11.71 -2.09 -7.60
N GLU A 178 -10.75 -1.36 -7.01
CA GLU A 178 -9.33 -1.54 -7.33
C GLU A 178 -8.92 -3.01 -7.13
N LYS A 179 -9.21 -3.59 -5.96
CA LYS A 179 -8.83 -4.97 -5.64
C LYS A 179 -9.50 -6.02 -6.53
N LEU A 180 -10.76 -5.82 -6.88
CA LEU A 180 -11.50 -6.71 -7.78
C LEU A 180 -10.96 -6.63 -9.22
N SER A 181 -10.57 -5.44 -9.68
CA SER A 181 -9.97 -5.23 -11.00
C SER A 181 -8.58 -5.85 -11.16
N GLN A 182 -7.83 -5.99 -10.05
CA GLN A 182 -6.50 -6.61 -9.99
C GLN A 182 -6.52 -8.14 -9.98
N GLN A 183 -7.69 -8.78 -9.88
CA GLN A 183 -7.79 -10.24 -9.92
C GLN A 183 -7.58 -10.77 -11.35
N GLU A 184 -7.14 -12.03 -11.46
CA GLU A 184 -6.97 -12.73 -12.73
C GLU A 184 -7.86 -13.99 -12.78
N PRO A 185 -8.96 -14.00 -13.56
CA PRO A 185 -9.54 -12.87 -14.31
C PRO A 185 -10.17 -11.80 -13.39
N PRO A 186 -10.36 -10.56 -13.88
CA PRO A 186 -11.00 -9.50 -13.09
C PRO A 186 -12.37 -9.92 -12.59
N LEU A 187 -12.65 -9.67 -11.31
CA LEU A 187 -13.92 -10.05 -10.68
C LEU A 187 -14.93 -8.91 -10.77
N ALA A 188 -16.21 -9.24 -10.95
CA ALA A 188 -17.30 -8.26 -10.94
C ALA A 188 -17.92 -8.10 -9.54
N GLN A 189 -18.50 -6.92 -9.28
CA GLN A 189 -19.36 -6.71 -8.11
C GLN A 189 -20.61 -7.58 -8.17
N SER A 190 -20.99 -8.16 -7.02
CA SER A 190 -22.27 -8.86 -6.90
C SER A 190 -23.45 -7.90 -7.11
N PRO A 191 -24.59 -8.39 -7.65
CA PRO A 191 -25.81 -7.60 -7.69
C PRO A 191 -26.28 -7.25 -6.27
N PRO A 192 -27.04 -6.16 -6.08
CA PRO A 192 -27.60 -5.84 -4.78
C PRO A 192 -28.51 -6.97 -4.30
N ALA A 193 -28.54 -7.20 -2.99
CA ALA A 193 -29.45 -8.18 -2.42
C ALA A 193 -30.92 -7.75 -2.62
N SER A 194 -31.84 -8.72 -2.72
CA SER A 194 -33.27 -8.41 -2.70
C SER A 194 -33.66 -7.72 -1.38
N PRO A 195 -34.71 -6.88 -1.36
CA PRO A 195 -35.12 -6.14 -0.17
C PRO A 195 -35.30 -7.03 1.08
N ALA A 196 -36.00 -8.16 0.97
CA ALA A 196 -36.14 -9.12 2.09
C ALA A 196 -34.80 -9.70 2.57
N ARG A 197 -33.87 -10.03 1.65
CA ARG A 197 -32.55 -10.54 2.03
C ARG A 197 -31.72 -9.47 2.74
N LEU A 198 -31.82 -8.22 2.28
CA LEU A 198 -31.14 -7.09 2.89
C LEU A 198 -31.62 -6.87 4.33
N LEU A 199 -32.94 -6.85 4.57
CA LEU A 199 -33.51 -6.75 5.92
C LEU A 199 -33.14 -7.92 6.81
N ARG A 200 -33.18 -9.13 6.25
CA ARG A 200 -32.81 -10.34 7.00
C ARG A 200 -31.36 -10.28 7.48
N ARG A 201 -30.43 -9.88 6.62
CA ARG A 201 -29.00 -9.77 6.97
C ARG A 201 -28.81 -8.77 8.11
N VAL A 202 -29.31 -7.55 7.95
CA VAL A 202 -29.09 -6.50 8.97
C VAL A 202 -29.79 -6.81 10.30
N SER A 203 -30.96 -7.45 10.28
CA SER A 203 -31.66 -7.88 11.49
C SER A 203 -30.88 -8.95 12.25
N LEU A 204 -30.38 -9.96 11.54
CA LEU A 204 -29.54 -10.99 12.15
C LEU A 204 -28.23 -10.39 12.66
N ASP A 205 -27.64 -9.44 11.94
CA ASP A 205 -26.37 -8.79 12.30
C ASP A 205 -26.50 -7.83 13.48
N LEU A 206 -27.62 -7.14 13.66
CA LEU A 206 -27.79 -6.20 14.77
C LEU A 206 -28.42 -6.85 16.00
N VAL A 207 -29.46 -7.67 15.83
CA VAL A 207 -30.24 -8.20 16.96
C VAL A 207 -30.29 -9.73 17.03
N GLY A 208 -29.68 -10.45 16.08
CA GLY A 208 -29.56 -11.91 16.13
C GLY A 208 -30.84 -12.67 15.77
N LEU A 209 -31.91 -11.96 15.41
CA LEU A 209 -33.21 -12.51 15.07
C LEU A 209 -33.63 -12.08 13.66
N PRO A 210 -34.40 -12.91 12.94
CA PRO A 210 -34.96 -12.50 11.65
C PRO A 210 -35.94 -11.31 11.83
N PRO A 211 -36.13 -10.49 10.78
CA PRO A 211 -37.14 -9.43 10.77
C PRO A 211 -38.55 -10.03 10.90
N SER A 212 -39.51 -9.25 11.38
CA SER A 212 -40.91 -9.70 11.35
C SER A 212 -41.44 -9.72 9.91
N PRO A 213 -42.43 -10.59 9.60
CA PRO A 213 -43.06 -10.58 8.28
C PRO A 213 -43.61 -9.20 7.88
N GLU A 214 -44.17 -8.46 8.84
CA GLU A 214 -44.73 -7.12 8.62
C GLU A 214 -43.64 -6.11 8.25
N ASP A 215 -42.49 -6.17 8.92
CA ASP A 215 -41.34 -5.31 8.60
C ASP A 215 -40.80 -5.59 7.18
N VAL A 216 -40.75 -6.86 6.77
CA VAL A 216 -40.34 -7.25 5.42
C VAL A 216 -41.33 -6.72 4.37
N ILE A 217 -42.62 -6.95 4.56
CA ILE A 217 -43.68 -6.50 3.64
C ILE A 217 -43.64 -4.97 3.52
N ALA A 218 -43.56 -4.25 4.65
CA ALA A 218 -43.52 -2.79 4.65
C ALA A 218 -42.31 -2.22 3.89
N PHE A 219 -41.14 -2.87 4.02
CA PHE A 219 -39.95 -2.45 3.27
C PHE A 219 -40.01 -2.80 1.78
N GLU A 220 -40.58 -3.95 1.43
CA GLU A 220 -40.71 -4.41 0.04
C GLU A 220 -41.63 -3.53 -0.80
N ILE A 221 -42.63 -2.88 -0.19
CA ILE A 221 -43.54 -1.96 -0.89
C ILE A 221 -42.79 -0.73 -1.44
N ASN A 222 -41.80 -0.22 -0.71
CA ASN A 222 -41.02 0.96 -1.14
C ASN A 222 -39.58 0.90 -0.64
N PRO A 223 -38.73 0.04 -1.26
CA PRO A 223 -37.35 -0.12 -0.83
C PRO A 223 -36.56 1.14 -1.18
N SER A 224 -36.00 1.79 -0.17
CA SER A 224 -35.16 2.99 -0.34
C SER A 224 -34.06 3.05 0.72
N PRO A 225 -32.96 3.79 0.47
CA PRO A 225 -31.92 4.01 1.47
C PRO A 225 -32.47 4.56 2.80
N ALA A 226 -33.38 5.54 2.73
CA ALA A 226 -34.01 6.12 3.91
C ALA A 226 -34.86 5.11 4.70
N ALA A 227 -35.59 4.23 4.01
CA ALA A 227 -36.35 3.16 4.67
C ALA A 227 -35.42 2.14 5.34
N TYR A 228 -34.28 1.84 4.72
CA TYR A 228 -33.27 0.94 5.28
C TYR A 228 -32.62 1.54 6.53
N GLU A 229 -32.17 2.80 6.47
CA GLU A 229 -31.61 3.53 7.62
C GLU A 229 -32.61 3.60 8.79
N LYS A 230 -33.88 3.91 8.51
CA LYS A 230 -34.93 3.91 9.54
C LYS A 230 -35.10 2.55 10.20
N TYR A 231 -35.00 1.45 9.43
CA TYR A 231 -35.06 0.10 9.99
C TYR A 231 -33.81 -0.23 10.82
N VAL A 232 -32.63 0.18 10.37
CA VAL A 232 -31.38 0.06 11.14
C VAL A 232 -31.48 0.81 12.47
N ASP A 233 -31.97 2.05 12.47
CA ASP A 233 -32.17 2.83 13.69
C ASP A 233 -33.17 2.17 14.66
N LYS A 234 -34.25 1.57 14.13
CA LYS A 234 -35.21 0.80 14.93
C LYS A 234 -34.50 -0.37 15.64
N LEU A 235 -33.61 -1.08 14.93
CA LEU A 235 -32.87 -2.20 15.48
C LEU A 235 -31.84 -1.76 16.53
N LEU A 236 -31.07 -0.70 16.25
CA LEU A 236 -30.06 -0.17 17.17
C LEU A 236 -30.67 0.35 18.48
N LYS A 237 -31.91 0.89 18.43
CA LYS A 237 -32.66 1.34 19.61
C LYS A 237 -33.32 0.20 20.40
N SER A 238 -33.36 -1.01 19.86
CA SER A 238 -33.98 -2.16 20.53
C SER A 238 -33.07 -2.68 21.65
N PRO A 239 -33.60 -3.04 22.83
CA PRO A 239 -32.84 -3.74 23.87
C PRO A 239 -32.12 -5.00 23.36
N ARG A 240 -32.72 -5.66 22.36
CA ARG A 240 -32.15 -6.86 21.71
C ARG A 240 -30.79 -6.62 21.05
N TYR A 241 -30.51 -5.39 20.62
CA TYR A 241 -29.18 -5.03 20.13
C TYR A 241 -28.15 -5.19 21.25
N GLY A 242 -28.44 -4.61 22.42
CA GLY A 242 -27.62 -4.76 23.63
C GLY A 242 -27.48 -6.21 24.06
N GLU A 243 -28.58 -6.98 24.08
CA GLU A 243 -28.58 -8.41 24.43
C GLU A 243 -27.66 -9.22 23.48
N LYS A 244 -27.74 -8.97 22.17
CA LYS A 244 -26.91 -9.67 21.17
C LYS A 244 -25.43 -9.40 21.39
N TRP A 245 -25.06 -8.13 21.55
CA TRP A 245 -23.66 -7.73 21.70
C TRP A 245 -23.09 -8.08 23.07
N ALA A 246 -23.89 -8.00 24.14
CA ALA A 246 -23.50 -8.43 25.46
C ALA A 246 -23.08 -9.91 25.46
N ARG A 247 -23.74 -10.76 24.67
CA ARG A 247 -23.38 -12.17 24.56
C ARG A 247 -21.94 -12.37 24.05
N GLN A 248 -21.50 -11.60 23.05
CA GLN A 248 -20.10 -11.68 22.58
C GLN A 248 -19.11 -11.23 23.64
N TRP A 249 -19.43 -10.17 24.38
CA TRP A 249 -18.59 -9.69 25.48
C TRP A 249 -18.55 -10.67 26.66
N LEU A 250 -19.67 -11.30 26.99
CA LEU A 250 -19.74 -12.33 28.02
C LEU A 250 -19.00 -13.60 27.61
N ASP A 251 -19.04 -13.98 26.33
CA ASP A 251 -18.23 -15.07 25.79
C ASP A 251 -16.72 -14.76 25.95
N LEU A 252 -16.29 -13.52 25.63
CA LEU A 252 -14.90 -13.07 25.85
C LEU A 252 -14.52 -13.02 27.34
N ALA A 253 -15.40 -12.51 28.20
CA ALA A 253 -15.15 -12.42 29.64
C ALA A 253 -15.06 -13.80 30.30
N ARG A 254 -15.89 -14.77 29.88
CA ARG A 254 -15.79 -16.17 30.36
C ARG A 254 -14.54 -16.89 29.88
N TYR A 255 -14.01 -16.53 28.71
CA TYR A 255 -12.75 -17.10 28.20
C TYR A 255 -11.51 -16.48 28.84
N ALA A 256 -11.66 -15.32 29.48
CA ALA A 256 -10.58 -14.64 30.20
C ALA A 256 -10.25 -15.26 31.58
N ASP A 257 -11.07 -16.17 32.10
CA ASP A 257 -10.81 -16.83 33.40
C ASP A 257 -9.73 -17.94 33.31
N SER A 258 -9.37 -18.40 32.10
CA SER A 258 -8.37 -19.48 31.94
C SER A 258 -6.98 -19.04 31.49
N ASN A 259 -6.77 -17.78 31.12
CA ASN A 259 -5.46 -17.11 30.93
C ASN A 259 -5.74 -15.65 30.49
N GLY A 260 -6.06 -14.78 31.46
CA GLY A 260 -6.02 -13.34 31.24
C GLY A 260 -4.57 -12.86 31.16
N PHE A 261 -4.28 -11.94 30.24
CA PHE A 261 -2.97 -11.33 30.02
C PHE A 261 -2.34 -10.72 31.29
#